data_AF-A0A1Z9B425-F1
#
_entry.id   AF-A0A1Z9B425-F1
#
_cell.length_a   1.000
_cell.length_b   1.000
_cell.length_c   1.000
_cell.angle_alpha   90.00
_cell.angle_beta   90.00
_cell.angle_gamma   90.00
#
_symmetry.space_group_name_H-M   'P 1'
#
loop_
_entity.id
_entity.type
_entity.pdbx_description
1 polymer ?
#
loop_
_entity_poly.entity_id
_entity_poly.type
_entity_poly.pdbx_seq_one_letter_code
_entity_poly.pdbx_strand_id
1 'polypeptide(L)'
;MKSINPKTGELIGRNPPNIAENQDMLSCPWIAGGRSWQSGSYSPRTGLWYNSAAEACQITTVRKEDPVTEPIAQLFFGADLAAADLPNGKKAHGRLDARDPVSGERAWAYTYKYPPLGSVVATAGDLVFQGGIDGTFRAFDANNGDVLWSFTAGSGFRGGPVSYNANGQQYITVPSGLGSLVMGLFPTLWPEVADFPAGAAMIAFTLK
;
A
#
# COMPACT_ATOMS: atom_id res chain seq x y z
N MET A 1 15.20 -15.89 -11.13
CA MET A 1 14.70 -16.79 -12.20
C MET A 1 15.33 -16.30 -13.50
N LYS A 2 15.92 -17.19 -14.29
CA LYS A 2 16.57 -16.85 -15.57
C LYS A 2 15.73 -17.26 -16.78
N SER A 3 15.05 -18.40 -16.71
CA SER A 3 14.16 -18.88 -17.77
C SER A 3 13.21 -19.96 -17.23
N ILE A 4 12.31 -20.47 -18.08
CA ILE A 4 11.41 -21.59 -17.78
C ILE A 4 11.63 -22.66 -18.85
N ASN A 5 11.75 -23.91 -18.44
CA ASN A 5 11.80 -25.03 -19.38
C ASN A 5 10.45 -25.15 -20.10
N PRO A 6 10.38 -24.98 -21.44
CA PRO A 6 9.12 -24.92 -22.16
C PRO A 6 8.39 -26.26 -22.26
N LYS A 7 9.04 -27.38 -21.92
CA LYS A 7 8.42 -28.72 -21.93
C LYS A 7 7.93 -29.16 -20.57
N THR A 8 8.68 -28.84 -19.51
CA THR A 8 8.39 -29.32 -18.15
C THR A 8 7.79 -28.26 -17.24
N GLY A 9 7.88 -26.98 -17.62
CA GLY A 9 7.49 -25.86 -16.77
C GLY A 9 8.48 -25.55 -15.63
N GLU A 10 9.62 -26.25 -15.58
CA GLU A 10 10.61 -26.05 -14.53
C GLU A 10 11.25 -24.65 -14.59
N LEU A 11 11.34 -23.98 -13.45
CA LEU A 11 11.94 -22.64 -13.32
C LEU A 11 13.47 -22.74 -13.23
N ILE A 12 14.18 -22.31 -14.27
CA ILE A 12 15.65 -22.36 -14.35
C ILE A 12 16.25 -21.12 -13.68
N GLY A 13 17.29 -21.31 -12.84
CA GLY A 13 17.98 -20.22 -12.17
C GLY A 13 17.10 -19.48 -11.15
N ARG A 14 16.15 -20.19 -10.53
CA ARG A 14 15.49 -19.71 -9.32
C ARG A 14 16.51 -19.73 -8.18
N ASN A 15 16.66 -18.60 -7.49
CA ASN A 15 17.47 -18.49 -6.28
C ASN A 15 16.52 -18.19 -5.12
N PRO A 16 15.81 -19.20 -4.59
CA PRO A 16 14.98 -18.98 -3.41
C PRO A 16 15.91 -18.64 -2.22
N PRO A 17 15.45 -17.83 -1.26
CA PRO A 17 16.19 -17.67 -0.01
C PRO A 17 16.38 -19.06 0.64
N ASN A 18 17.62 -19.37 1.00
CA ASN A 18 17.95 -20.59 1.74
C ASN A 18 17.78 -20.31 3.23
N ILE A 19 16.59 -20.56 3.75
CA ILE A 19 16.24 -20.34 5.16
C ILE A 19 16.24 -21.70 5.84
N ALA A 20 17.16 -21.92 6.78
CA ALA A 20 17.12 -23.12 7.59
C ALA A 20 15.90 -23.06 8.54
N GLU A 21 15.36 -24.23 8.86
CA GLU A 21 14.23 -24.32 9.79
C GLU A 21 14.58 -23.67 11.14
N ASN A 22 13.63 -22.92 11.70
CA ASN A 22 13.75 -22.18 12.96
C ASN A 22 14.86 -21.11 12.99
N GLN A 23 15.28 -20.60 11.83
CA GLN A 23 16.16 -19.43 11.74
C GLN A 23 15.41 -18.18 11.28
N ASP A 24 15.68 -17.07 11.96
CA ASP A 24 15.16 -15.76 11.60
C ASP A 24 15.91 -15.20 10.38
N MET A 25 15.15 -14.82 9.36
CA MET A 25 15.65 -14.09 8.21
C MET A 25 14.92 -12.77 8.05
N LEU A 26 15.67 -11.66 8.07
CA LEU A 26 15.14 -10.39 7.60
C LEU A 26 14.99 -10.45 6.07
N SER A 27 13.76 -10.27 5.59
CA SER A 27 13.43 -10.21 4.17
C SER A 27 12.64 -8.94 3.86
N CYS A 28 12.89 -8.36 2.70
CA CYS A 28 12.16 -7.20 2.20
C CYS A 28 11.66 -7.51 0.77
N PRO A 29 10.41 -7.15 0.42
CA PRO A 29 9.45 -6.40 1.24
C PRO A 29 8.76 -7.27 2.32
N TRP A 30 8.06 -6.62 3.24
CA TRP A 30 7.06 -7.21 4.14
C TRP A 30 6.00 -8.02 3.35
N ILE A 31 5.29 -8.97 3.99
CA ILE A 31 4.22 -9.76 3.36
C ILE A 31 3.09 -8.91 2.76
N ALA A 32 2.82 -7.71 3.29
CA ALA A 32 1.87 -6.79 2.65
C ALA A 32 2.37 -6.26 1.29
N GLY A 33 3.63 -6.52 0.93
CA GLY A 33 4.32 -6.09 -0.27
C GLY A 33 4.94 -4.70 -0.11
N GLY A 34 5.82 -4.33 -1.07
CA GLY A 34 6.23 -2.94 -1.26
C GLY A 34 5.18 -2.13 -2.04
N ARG A 35 4.33 -2.84 -2.78
CA ARG A 35 3.10 -2.38 -3.44
C ARG A 35 2.14 -3.56 -3.37
N SER A 36 0.85 -3.29 -3.19
CA SER A 36 -0.17 -4.34 -3.11
C SER A 36 -1.34 -4.04 -4.06
N TRP A 37 -2.58 -4.23 -3.60
CA TRP A 37 -3.80 -4.02 -4.39
C TRP A 37 -4.11 -2.55 -4.71
N GLN A 38 -3.53 -1.60 -3.98
CA GLN A 38 -3.80 -0.18 -4.18
C GLN A 38 -3.36 0.27 -5.58
N SER A 39 -4.32 0.69 -6.39
CA SER A 39 -4.06 1.12 -7.76
C SER A 39 -3.35 2.47 -7.78
N GLY A 40 -2.34 2.59 -8.64
CA GLY A 40 -1.77 3.87 -8.99
C GLY A 40 -2.59 4.57 -10.08
N SER A 41 -2.23 5.80 -10.41
CA SER A 41 -2.86 6.59 -11.47
C SER A 41 -1.81 7.21 -12.36
N TYR A 42 -2.08 7.35 -13.66
CA TYR A 42 -1.18 7.97 -14.63
C TYR A 42 -1.80 9.27 -15.14
N SER A 43 -1.01 10.34 -15.24
CA SER A 43 -1.44 11.57 -15.91
C SER A 43 -0.69 11.73 -17.23
N PRO A 44 -1.37 11.75 -18.38
CA PRO A 44 -0.73 12.05 -19.66
C PRO A 44 -0.25 13.50 -19.78
N ARG A 45 -0.69 14.41 -18.88
CA ARG A 45 -0.28 15.82 -18.88
C ARG A 45 1.11 16.00 -18.27
N THR A 46 1.36 15.32 -17.16
CA THR A 46 2.66 15.36 -16.47
C THR A 46 3.61 14.26 -16.97
N GLY A 47 3.08 13.22 -17.61
CA GLY A 47 3.84 12.02 -17.99
C GLY A 47 4.21 11.14 -16.80
N LEU A 48 3.64 11.39 -15.61
CA LEU A 48 3.99 10.69 -14.38
C LEU A 48 2.95 9.65 -13.98
N TRP A 49 3.45 8.54 -13.43
CA TRP A 49 2.68 7.53 -12.73
C TRP A 49 2.80 7.73 -11.21
N TYR A 50 1.66 7.96 -10.58
CA TYR A 50 1.50 8.16 -9.14
C TYR A 50 1.11 6.86 -8.47
N ASN A 51 1.92 6.41 -7.52
CA ASN A 51 1.68 5.14 -6.86
C ASN A 51 2.17 5.09 -5.42
N SER A 52 1.46 4.31 -4.60
CA SER A 52 1.88 3.97 -3.25
C SER A 52 3.07 3.02 -3.21
N ALA A 53 3.92 3.24 -2.22
CA ALA A 53 4.94 2.32 -1.77
C ALA A 53 4.84 2.08 -0.25
N ALA A 54 5.14 0.86 0.17
CA ALA A 54 5.35 0.48 1.55
C ALA A 54 6.83 0.15 1.74
N GLU A 55 7.50 0.92 2.58
CA GLU A 55 8.90 0.71 2.93
C GLU A 55 8.91 0.00 4.28
N ALA A 56 8.73 -1.32 4.23
CA ALA A 56 8.74 -2.20 5.40
C ALA A 56 9.35 -3.56 5.00
N CYS A 57 9.96 -4.22 5.98
CA CYS A 57 10.50 -5.56 5.84
C CYS A 57 9.75 -6.50 6.77
N GLN A 58 10.22 -7.73 6.87
CA GLN A 58 9.73 -8.70 7.83
C GLN A 58 10.83 -9.62 8.32
N ILE A 59 10.67 -10.14 9.53
CA ILE A 59 11.36 -11.33 9.97
C ILE A 59 10.51 -12.53 9.55
N THR A 60 11.16 -13.47 8.86
CA THR A 60 10.59 -14.74 8.44
C THR A 60 11.31 -15.87 9.16
N THR A 61 10.56 -16.71 9.86
CA THR A 61 11.08 -17.90 10.54
C THR A 61 10.37 -19.13 9.98
N VAL A 62 11.06 -19.87 9.12
CA VAL A 62 10.48 -21.08 8.48
C VAL A 62 10.31 -22.16 9.54
N ARG A 63 9.08 -22.64 9.70
CA ARG A 63 8.76 -23.74 10.61
C ARG A 63 7.50 -24.43 10.16
N LYS A 64 7.39 -25.72 10.48
CA LYS A 64 6.15 -26.45 10.24
C LYS A 64 5.01 -25.79 11.02
N GLU A 65 3.91 -25.54 10.33
CA GLU A 65 2.64 -25.13 10.93
C GLU A 65 1.69 -26.32 10.95
N ASP A 66 0.90 -26.43 12.02
CA ASP A 66 -0.23 -27.36 12.08
C ASP A 66 -1.51 -26.59 11.72
N PRO A 67 -2.31 -27.05 10.75
CA PRO A 67 -3.44 -26.28 10.24
C PRO A 67 -4.53 -26.12 11.30
N VAL A 68 -4.89 -24.87 11.60
CA VAL A 68 -6.06 -24.53 12.41
C VAL A 68 -7.18 -24.09 11.48
N THR A 69 -8.29 -24.83 11.47
CA THR A 69 -9.46 -24.55 10.61
C THR A 69 -10.66 -23.99 11.38
N GLU A 70 -10.67 -24.10 12.71
CA GLU A 70 -11.80 -23.74 13.57
C GLU A 70 -11.34 -22.90 14.78
N PRO A 71 -12.14 -21.92 15.25
CA PRO A 71 -13.42 -21.47 14.66
C PRO A 71 -13.23 -20.57 13.42
N ILE A 72 -11.99 -20.16 13.14
CA ILE A 72 -11.61 -19.38 11.96
C ILE A 72 -10.30 -19.97 11.44
N ALA A 73 -10.23 -20.23 10.14
CA ALA A 73 -9.02 -20.73 9.52
C ALA A 73 -7.86 -19.74 9.67
N GLN A 74 -6.71 -20.23 10.15
CA GLN A 74 -5.50 -19.42 10.22
C GLN A 74 -4.83 -19.30 8.85
N LEU A 75 -3.95 -18.31 8.71
CA LEU A 75 -3.01 -18.27 7.60
C LEU A 75 -2.03 -19.44 7.73
N PHE A 76 -1.68 -20.05 6.60
CA PHE A 76 -0.83 -21.23 6.55
C PHE A 76 0.30 -21.01 5.54
N PHE A 77 1.39 -20.39 6.02
CA PHE A 77 2.54 -19.99 5.19
C PHE A 77 3.72 -20.97 5.31
N GLY A 78 3.70 -21.87 6.30
CA GLY A 78 4.86 -22.65 6.70
C GLY A 78 5.97 -21.79 7.29
N ALA A 79 5.62 -20.62 7.83
CA ALA A 79 6.57 -19.68 8.44
C ALA A 79 5.84 -18.63 9.29
N ASP A 80 6.47 -18.25 10.40
CA ASP A 80 6.12 -17.03 11.11
C ASP A 80 6.58 -15.81 10.34
N LEU A 81 5.70 -14.82 10.25
CA LEU A 81 5.95 -13.55 9.56
C LEU A 81 5.64 -12.39 10.50
N ALA A 82 6.68 -11.68 10.93
CA ALA A 82 6.55 -10.49 11.76
C ALA A 82 7.02 -9.26 10.97
N ALA A 83 6.19 -8.22 10.89
CA ALA A 83 6.58 -6.96 10.28
C ALA A 83 7.81 -6.38 10.99
N ALA A 84 8.75 -5.84 10.21
CA ALA A 84 10.02 -5.32 10.71
C ALA A 84 10.37 -3.98 10.06
N ASP A 85 11.09 -3.17 10.83
CA ASP A 85 11.72 -1.95 10.33
C ASP A 85 12.74 -2.26 9.22
N LEU A 86 13.13 -1.24 8.47
CA LEU A 86 14.11 -1.35 7.41
C LEU A 86 15.52 -1.63 7.99
N PRO A 87 16.43 -2.22 7.21
CA PRO A 87 17.82 -2.39 7.62
C PRO A 87 18.48 -1.09 8.09
N ASN A 88 19.51 -1.21 8.93
CA ASN A 88 20.27 -0.09 9.50
C ASN A 88 19.43 0.82 10.43
N GLY A 89 18.39 0.27 11.06
CA GLY A 89 17.57 0.97 12.07
C GLY A 89 16.61 2.02 11.51
N LYS A 90 16.38 2.04 10.20
CA LYS A 90 15.44 2.97 9.56
C LYS A 90 14.00 2.51 9.81
N LYS A 91 13.13 3.42 10.21
CA LYS A 91 11.74 3.09 10.48
C LYS A 91 10.94 2.77 9.24
N ALA A 92 10.06 1.78 9.37
CA ALA A 92 9.08 1.49 8.34
C ALA A 92 8.17 2.70 8.11
N HIS A 93 7.78 2.92 6.86
CA HIS A 93 6.94 4.06 6.47
C HIS A 93 6.22 3.78 5.14
N GLY A 94 5.26 4.62 4.82
CA GLY A 94 4.59 4.64 3.51
C GLY A 94 5.12 5.76 2.62
N ARG A 95 4.89 5.65 1.31
CA ARG A 95 5.06 6.77 0.39
C ARG A 95 3.98 6.80 -0.68
N LEU A 96 3.71 8.00 -1.20
CA LEU A 96 3.16 8.21 -2.54
C LEU A 96 4.31 8.69 -3.42
N ASP A 97 4.70 7.91 -4.40
CA ASP A 97 5.76 8.23 -5.36
C ASP A 97 5.12 8.72 -6.67
N ALA A 98 5.70 9.74 -7.29
CA ALA A 98 5.50 10.05 -8.70
C ALA A 98 6.73 9.64 -9.50
N ARG A 99 6.53 8.83 -10.54
CA ARG A 99 7.61 8.25 -11.34
C ARG A 99 7.36 8.39 -12.83
N ASP A 100 8.43 8.55 -13.58
CA ASP A 100 8.41 8.28 -15.02
C ASP A 100 8.11 6.78 -15.21
N PRO A 101 7.03 6.41 -15.93
CA PRO A 101 6.65 5.01 -16.10
C PRO A 101 7.56 4.22 -17.06
N VAL A 102 8.39 4.91 -17.84
CA VAL A 102 9.34 4.32 -18.80
C VAL A 102 10.70 4.09 -18.14
N SER A 103 11.27 5.12 -17.53
CA SER A 103 12.60 5.04 -16.91
C SER A 103 12.57 4.50 -15.47
N GLY A 104 11.42 4.64 -14.78
CA GLY A 104 11.28 4.32 -13.37
C GLY A 104 11.85 5.40 -12.43
N GLU A 105 12.43 6.47 -12.98
CA GLU A 105 12.95 7.60 -12.22
C GLU A 105 11.84 8.24 -11.39
N ARG A 106 12.16 8.59 -10.15
CA ARG A 106 11.21 9.23 -9.23
C ARG A 106 11.37 10.74 -9.30
N ALA A 107 10.32 11.42 -9.76
CA ALA A 107 10.25 12.88 -9.78
C ALA A 107 10.10 13.45 -8.35
N TRP A 108 9.18 12.87 -7.57
CA TRP A 108 8.95 13.26 -6.17
C TRP A 108 8.36 12.12 -5.35
N ALA A 109 8.36 12.27 -4.02
CA ALA A 109 7.63 11.41 -3.11
C ALA A 109 7.10 12.17 -1.90
N TYR A 110 5.87 11.84 -1.49
CA TYR A 110 5.30 12.22 -0.20
C TYR A 110 5.44 11.05 0.77
N THR A 111 5.94 11.29 1.99
CA THR A 111 6.14 10.25 3.01
C THR A 111 4.98 10.20 3.98
N TYR A 112 4.38 9.02 4.15
CA TYR A 112 3.39 8.73 5.18
C TYR A 112 4.06 8.04 6.36
N LYS A 113 3.54 8.31 7.58
CA LYS A 113 3.91 7.52 8.77
C LYS A 113 3.58 6.03 8.58
N TYR A 114 2.43 5.74 7.97
CA TYR A 114 1.95 4.38 7.71
C TYR A 114 1.83 4.14 6.20
N PRO A 115 2.17 2.94 5.68
CA PRO A 115 1.85 2.55 4.31
C PRO A 115 0.39 2.83 3.94
N PRO A 116 0.12 3.67 2.93
CA PRO A 116 -1.25 3.96 2.53
C PRO A 116 -1.85 2.72 1.85
N LEU A 117 -3.11 2.43 2.18
CA LEU A 117 -3.89 1.34 1.59
C LEU A 117 -4.88 1.83 0.51
N GLY A 118 -5.16 3.13 0.47
CA GLY A 118 -6.04 3.73 -0.52
C GLY A 118 -5.41 3.83 -1.90
N SER A 119 -6.20 3.60 -2.95
CA SER A 119 -5.77 3.83 -4.33
C SER A 119 -5.64 5.33 -4.62
N VAL A 120 -5.01 5.65 -5.75
CA VAL A 120 -4.72 7.01 -6.18
C VAL A 120 -5.59 7.37 -7.39
N VAL A 121 -6.05 8.62 -7.48
CA VAL A 121 -6.62 9.18 -8.72
C VAL A 121 -5.94 10.49 -9.07
N ALA A 122 -5.42 10.60 -10.30
CA ALA A 122 -4.97 11.85 -10.88
C ALA A 122 -6.08 12.48 -11.73
N THR A 123 -6.12 13.80 -11.80
CA THR A 123 -7.11 14.55 -12.58
C THR A 123 -6.42 15.48 -13.58
N ALA A 124 -7.16 15.93 -14.60
CA ALA A 124 -6.64 16.87 -15.60
C ALA A 124 -6.39 18.29 -15.05
N GLY A 125 -6.80 18.58 -13.82
CA GLY A 125 -6.48 19.82 -13.10
C GLY A 125 -5.14 19.79 -12.39
N ASP A 126 -4.26 18.85 -12.75
CA ASP A 126 -2.94 18.63 -12.15
C ASP A 126 -2.99 18.42 -10.62
N LEU A 127 -4.04 17.70 -10.18
CA LEU A 127 -4.23 17.24 -8.80
C LEU A 127 -4.21 15.72 -8.71
N VAL A 128 -3.60 15.19 -7.65
CA VAL A 128 -3.58 13.78 -7.27
C VAL A 128 -4.29 13.61 -5.94
N PHE A 129 -5.20 12.65 -5.81
CA PHE A 129 -5.92 12.40 -4.56
C PHE A 129 -5.62 11.00 -4.01
N GLN A 130 -5.42 10.93 -2.70
CA GLN A 130 -5.25 9.66 -1.99
C GLN A 130 -5.70 9.77 -0.53
N GLY A 131 -6.33 8.71 -0.04
CA GLY A 131 -6.64 8.55 1.37
C GLY A 131 -5.58 7.73 2.11
N GLY A 132 -5.21 8.18 3.31
CA GLY A 132 -4.37 7.44 4.24
C GLY A 132 -5.17 6.63 5.24
N ILE A 133 -4.53 5.65 5.87
CA ILE A 133 -5.15 4.90 6.98
C ILE A 133 -5.31 5.76 8.24
N ASP A 134 -4.63 6.91 8.30
CA ASP A 134 -4.71 7.92 9.35
C ASP A 134 -6.01 8.75 9.32
N GLY A 135 -7.00 8.32 8.54
CA GLY A 135 -8.26 9.03 8.39
C GLY A 135 -8.19 10.29 7.54
N THR A 136 -7.05 10.58 6.91
CA THR A 136 -6.88 11.84 6.16
C THR A 136 -6.86 11.60 4.66
N PHE A 137 -7.83 12.19 3.96
CA PHE A 137 -7.90 12.28 2.51
C PHE A 137 -7.18 13.54 2.06
N ARG A 138 -6.26 13.43 1.10
CA ARG A 138 -5.37 14.51 0.66
C ARG A 138 -5.50 14.74 -0.84
N ALA A 139 -5.40 16.00 -1.24
CA ALA A 139 -5.13 16.43 -2.60
C ALA A 139 -3.70 16.96 -2.67
N PHE A 140 -2.93 16.48 -3.63
CA PHE A 140 -1.54 16.82 -3.87
C PHE A 140 -1.42 17.56 -5.21
N ASP A 141 -0.48 18.49 -5.29
CA ASP A 141 0.00 19.00 -6.57
C ASP A 141 0.69 17.86 -7.33
N ALA A 142 0.28 17.65 -8.59
CA ALA A 142 0.74 16.54 -9.40
C ALA A 142 2.22 16.63 -9.82
N ASN A 143 2.84 17.81 -9.76
CA ASN A 143 4.19 18.07 -10.24
C ASN A 143 5.24 18.01 -9.13
N ASN A 144 4.88 18.30 -7.88
CA ASN A 144 5.84 18.35 -6.77
C ASN A 144 5.43 17.55 -5.52
N GLY A 145 4.18 17.09 -5.43
CA GLY A 145 3.70 16.30 -4.30
C GLY A 145 3.34 17.11 -3.05
N ASP A 146 3.25 18.43 -3.14
CA ASP A 146 2.80 19.29 -2.04
C ASP A 146 1.34 19.02 -1.71
N VAL A 147 1.01 18.93 -0.43
CA VAL A 147 -0.38 18.81 0.02
C VAL A 147 -1.07 20.16 -0.14
N LEU A 148 -2.01 20.26 -1.07
CA LEU A 148 -2.78 21.48 -1.34
C LEU A 148 -4.08 21.54 -0.54
N TRP A 149 -4.63 20.38 -0.19
CA TRP A 149 -5.87 20.28 0.58
C TRP A 149 -5.95 18.95 1.32
N SER A 150 -6.67 18.93 2.45
CA SER A 150 -6.97 17.70 3.17
C SER A 150 -8.30 17.74 3.89
N PHE A 151 -8.88 16.56 4.12
CA PHE A 151 -10.06 16.33 4.94
C PHE A 151 -9.84 15.10 5.83
N THR A 152 -10.18 15.22 7.11
CA THR A 152 -10.11 14.11 8.07
C THR A 152 -11.50 13.51 8.28
N ALA A 153 -11.64 12.23 7.97
CA ALA A 153 -12.85 11.44 8.23
C ALA A 153 -12.76 10.75 9.61
N GLY A 154 -13.88 10.20 10.07
CA GLY A 154 -13.95 9.42 11.31
C GLY A 154 -13.34 8.02 11.23
N SER A 155 -12.87 7.58 10.06
CA SER A 155 -12.16 6.31 9.83
C SER A 155 -11.14 6.47 8.69
N GLY A 156 -10.16 5.58 8.62
CA GLY A 156 -9.14 5.55 7.57
C GLY A 156 -9.67 5.25 6.16
N PHE A 157 -8.80 5.38 5.17
CA PHE A 157 -9.10 5.12 3.77
C PHE A 157 -8.28 3.94 3.23
N ARG A 158 -8.99 2.95 2.66
CA ARG A 158 -8.41 1.76 2.02
C ARG A 158 -8.91 1.54 0.59
N GLY A 159 -10.01 2.18 0.19
CA GLY A 159 -10.52 2.11 -1.17
C GLY A 159 -9.93 3.19 -2.07
N GLY A 160 -10.41 3.24 -3.31
CA GLY A 160 -9.96 4.23 -4.30
C GLY A 160 -10.94 5.39 -4.46
N PRO A 161 -10.45 6.63 -4.56
CA PRO A 161 -11.27 7.75 -5.02
C PRO A 161 -11.59 7.61 -6.51
N VAL A 162 -12.73 8.15 -6.92
CA VAL A 162 -13.14 8.32 -8.32
C VAL A 162 -13.50 9.77 -8.58
N SER A 163 -13.20 10.25 -9.78
CA SER A 163 -13.69 11.55 -10.26
C SER A 163 -14.73 11.36 -11.36
N TYR A 164 -15.82 12.12 -11.30
CA TYR A 164 -16.87 12.11 -12.31
C TYR A 164 -17.53 13.48 -12.44
N ASN A 165 -18.23 13.71 -13.55
CA ASN A 165 -19.09 14.87 -13.75
C ASN A 165 -20.55 14.46 -13.56
N ALA A 166 -21.32 15.27 -12.83
CA ALA A 166 -22.77 15.16 -12.77
C ALA A 166 -23.37 16.56 -12.88
N ASN A 167 -24.26 16.77 -13.85
CA ASN A 167 -24.94 18.05 -14.09
C ASN A 167 -23.98 19.25 -14.24
N GLY A 168 -22.85 19.06 -14.93
CA GLY A 168 -21.85 20.11 -15.14
C GLY A 168 -20.89 20.32 -13.99
N GLN A 169 -21.09 19.64 -12.85
CA GLN A 169 -20.23 19.75 -11.67
C GLN A 169 -19.32 18.53 -11.53
N GLN A 170 -18.03 18.75 -11.24
CA GLN A 170 -17.08 17.67 -10.95
C GLN A 170 -17.18 17.27 -9.49
N TYR A 171 -17.21 15.95 -9.25
CA TYR A 171 -17.15 15.34 -7.93
C TYR A 171 -15.90 14.47 -7.78
N ILE A 172 -15.39 14.39 -6.55
CA ILE A 172 -14.44 13.39 -6.10
C ILE A 172 -15.11 12.56 -5.01
N THR A 173 -15.29 11.27 -5.22
CA THR A 173 -15.95 10.38 -4.26
C THR A 173 -15.01 9.29 -3.80
N VAL A 174 -14.96 9.04 -2.50
CA VAL A 174 -14.05 8.07 -1.88
C VAL A 174 -14.74 7.30 -0.74
N PRO A 175 -14.56 5.97 -0.64
CA PRO A 175 -14.98 5.20 0.52
C PRO A 175 -13.99 5.38 1.69
N SER A 176 -14.51 5.80 2.84
CA SER A 176 -13.84 5.70 4.14
C SER A 176 -14.24 4.39 4.81
N GLY A 177 -13.24 3.67 5.32
CA GLY A 177 -13.42 2.50 6.15
C GLY A 177 -12.16 1.67 6.28
N LEU A 178 -11.85 1.28 7.51
CA LEU A 178 -10.73 0.39 7.85
C LEU A 178 -11.20 -1.03 8.11
N GLY A 179 -10.30 -1.98 7.86
CA GLY A 179 -10.54 -3.41 7.98
C GLY A 179 -9.90 -4.15 6.82
N SER A 180 -9.23 -5.26 7.12
CA SER A 180 -8.72 -6.29 6.20
C SER A 180 -7.71 -7.14 6.95
N LEU A 181 -7.37 -8.30 6.38
CA LEU A 181 -6.25 -9.09 6.86
C LEU A 181 -4.96 -8.26 6.99
N VAL A 182 -4.63 -7.48 5.95
CA VAL A 182 -3.40 -6.69 5.92
C VAL A 182 -3.38 -5.60 6.99
N MET A 183 -4.52 -4.95 7.26
CA MET A 183 -4.60 -3.97 8.34
C MET A 183 -4.31 -4.60 9.72
N GLY A 184 -4.69 -5.87 9.92
CA GLY A 184 -4.36 -6.62 11.13
C GLY A 184 -2.86 -6.85 11.35
N LEU A 185 -2.03 -6.64 10.32
CA LEU A 185 -0.58 -6.79 10.42
C LEU A 185 0.15 -5.48 10.82
N PHE A 186 -0.51 -4.33 10.71
CA PHE A 186 0.09 -3.02 11.03
C PHE A 186 0.50 -2.85 12.51
N PRO A 187 -0.28 -3.33 13.50
CA PRO A 187 0.03 -3.12 14.92
C PRO A 187 1.40 -3.66 15.38
N THR A 188 2.01 -4.60 14.65
CA THR A 188 3.37 -5.06 14.94
C THR A 188 4.40 -3.94 14.86
N LEU A 189 4.24 -2.99 13.92
CA LEU A 189 5.14 -1.84 13.76
C LEU A 189 4.55 -0.54 14.32
N TRP A 190 3.22 -0.42 14.31
CA TRP A 190 2.48 0.75 14.75
C TRP A 190 1.36 0.35 15.70
N PRO A 191 1.64 0.05 16.98
CA PRO A 191 0.67 -0.47 17.93
C PRO A 191 -0.62 0.36 18.04
N GLU A 192 -0.52 1.68 17.90
CA GLU A 192 -1.65 2.62 17.93
C GLU A 192 -2.68 2.38 16.81
N VAL A 193 -2.28 1.70 15.73
CA VAL A 193 -3.18 1.38 14.62
C VAL A 193 -4.28 0.38 15.04
N ALA A 194 -4.06 -0.39 16.11
CA ALA A 194 -5.07 -1.29 16.67
C ALA A 194 -6.32 -0.55 17.17
N ASP A 195 -6.15 0.70 17.60
CA ASP A 195 -7.22 1.54 18.13
C ASP A 195 -7.83 2.49 17.08
N PHE A 196 -7.38 2.40 15.82
CA PHE A 196 -7.92 3.26 14.77
C PHE A 196 -9.41 2.98 14.58
N PRO A 197 -10.25 4.03 14.51
CA PRO A 197 -11.68 3.87 14.45
C PRO A 197 -12.07 3.10 13.18
N ALA A 198 -12.79 2.00 13.39
CA ALA A 198 -13.54 1.35 12.32
C ALA A 198 -14.65 2.28 11.82
N GLY A 199 -15.18 1.99 10.65
CA GLY A 199 -16.27 2.76 10.06
C GLY A 199 -16.47 2.40 8.60
N ALA A 200 -17.59 2.87 8.06
CA ALA A 200 -17.90 2.75 6.64
C ALA A 200 -18.73 3.97 6.21
N ALA A 201 -18.21 4.75 5.28
CA ALA A 201 -18.91 5.88 4.68
C ALA A 201 -18.47 6.11 3.24
N MET A 202 -19.39 6.60 2.40
CA MET A 202 -19.07 7.18 1.10
C MET A 202 -19.07 8.70 1.24
N ILE A 203 -17.97 9.35 0.86
CA ILE A 203 -17.81 10.80 0.99
C ILE A 203 -17.59 11.38 -0.40
N ALA A 204 -18.37 12.40 -0.77
CA ALA A 204 -18.26 13.11 -2.04
C ALA A 204 -17.90 14.58 -1.81
N PHE A 205 -16.92 15.08 -2.57
CA PHE A 205 -16.44 16.45 -2.53
C PHE A 205 -16.72 17.14 -3.86
N THR A 206 -17.08 18.42 -3.81
CA THR A 206 -17.21 19.31 -4.95
C THR A 206 -16.83 20.72 -4.54
N LEU A 207 -16.44 21.56 -5.52
CA LEU A 207 -16.35 23.00 -5.31
C LEU A 207 -17.76 23.58 -5.10
N LYS A 208 -17.80 24.72 -4.40
CA LYS A 208 -19.01 25.51 -4.16
C LYS A 208 -19.32 26.42 -5.34
#